data_AF-A0A2S7U378-F1
#
_entry.id   AF-A0A2S7U378-F1
#
_cell.length_a   1.000
_cell.length_b   1.000
_cell.length_c   1.000
_cell.angle_alpha   90.00
_cell.angle_beta   90.00
_cell.angle_gamma   90.00
#
_symmetry.space_group_name_H-M   'P 1'
#
loop_
_entity.id
_entity.type
_entity.pdbx_description
1 polymer ?
#
loop_
_entity_poly.entity_id
_entity_poly.type
_entity_poly.pdbx_seq_one_letter_code
_entity_poly.pdbx_strand_id
1 'polypeptide(L)'
;MHQSLDRPQLSGTSRHLTGAYSIKDPSWDAAATTLKGQSDIVPGEDYTLFFHLPPGRPTASTAAASTGGKPIPVRLERKGDLLSVSFKSPESPVAWQIKF
;
A
#
# COMPACT_ATOMS: atom_id res chain seq x y z
N MET A 1 15.64 3.95 -17.86
CA MET A 1 14.93 5.19 -17.48
C MET A 1 13.52 4.79 -17.08
N HIS A 2 13.14 4.92 -15.80
CA HIS A 2 11.78 4.60 -15.34
C HIS A 2 10.89 5.83 -15.60
N GLN A 3 9.83 5.67 -16.39
CA GLN A 3 8.89 6.76 -16.67
C GLN A 3 8.11 7.10 -15.39
N SER A 4 8.33 8.32 -14.87
CA SER A 4 7.49 8.93 -13.85
C SER A 4 6.08 9.12 -14.43
N LEU A 5 5.16 8.21 -14.12
CA LEU A 5 3.74 8.41 -14.39
C LEU A 5 3.17 9.33 -13.30
N ASP A 6 2.33 10.31 -13.66
CA ASP A 6 1.61 11.25 -12.76
C ASP A 6 0.56 10.56 -11.85
N ARG A 7 0.93 9.44 -11.23
CA ARG A 7 0.10 8.66 -10.31
C ARG A 7 0.94 8.12 -9.16
N PRO A 8 0.34 7.82 -8.00
CA PRO A 8 1.08 7.25 -6.90
C PRO A 8 1.60 5.91 -7.36
N GLN A 9 2.90 5.71 -7.17
CA GLN A 9 3.53 4.45 -7.46
C GLN A 9 3.87 3.80 -6.15
N LEU A 10 3.58 2.50 -6.09
CA LEU A 10 4.03 1.62 -5.04
C LEU A 10 5.53 1.41 -5.24
N SER A 11 6.33 2.00 -4.36
CA SER A 11 7.79 2.04 -4.52
C SER A 11 8.49 0.83 -3.88
N GLY A 12 7.82 0.08 -3.01
CA GLY A 12 8.38 -1.11 -2.37
C GLY A 12 7.59 -1.60 -1.17
N THR A 13 8.08 -2.68 -0.57
CA THR A 13 7.55 -3.26 0.67
C THR A 13 8.68 -3.34 1.70
N SER A 14 8.35 -3.42 2.99
CA SER A 14 9.34 -3.61 4.08
C SER A 14 10.33 -4.76 3.82
N ARG A 15 9.91 -5.79 3.07
CA ARG A 15 10.77 -6.92 2.69
C ARG A 15 11.61 -6.69 1.43
N HIS A 16 11.25 -5.79 0.51
CA HIS A 16 12.03 -5.46 -0.70
C HIS A 16 11.89 -3.96 -1.05
N LEU A 17 12.97 -3.20 -0.82
CA LEU A 17 13.09 -1.78 -1.20
C LEU A 17 13.41 -1.56 -2.69
N THR A 18 13.42 -2.60 -3.53
CA THR A 18 13.77 -2.52 -4.97
C THR A 18 12.78 -3.19 -5.92
N GLY A 19 11.69 -3.77 -5.41
CA GLY A 19 10.66 -4.37 -6.24
C GLY A 19 9.62 -5.06 -5.37
N ALA A 20 8.37 -4.60 -5.46
CA ALA A 20 7.23 -5.17 -4.74
C ALA A 20 6.89 -6.58 -5.26
N TYR A 21 7.74 -7.57 -4.96
CA TYR A 21 7.59 -8.94 -5.44
C TYR A 21 6.46 -9.70 -4.73
N SER A 22 6.02 -9.23 -3.56
CA SER A 22 4.94 -9.85 -2.77
C SER A 22 3.55 -9.28 -3.07
N ILE A 23 3.42 -8.36 -4.04
CA ILE A 23 2.15 -7.70 -4.35
C ILE A 23 1.54 -8.33 -5.60
N LYS A 24 0.42 -9.01 -5.39
CA LYS A 24 -0.40 -9.60 -6.44
C LYS A 24 -1.49 -8.62 -6.85
N ASP A 25 -1.67 -8.50 -8.16
CA ASP A 25 -2.74 -7.76 -8.83
C ASP A 25 -2.96 -6.30 -8.35
N PRO A 26 -1.92 -5.44 -8.36
CA PRO A 26 -2.11 -4.03 -8.06
C PRO A 26 -3.00 -3.37 -9.14
N SER A 27 -4.17 -2.87 -8.73
CA SER A 27 -5.14 -2.23 -9.62
C SER A 27 -5.43 -0.80 -9.16
N TRP A 28 -5.25 0.15 -10.08
CA TRP A 28 -5.53 1.58 -9.86
C TRP A 28 -6.90 1.95 -10.45
N ASP A 29 -7.79 2.41 -9.58
CA ASP A 29 -9.07 3.02 -9.97
C ASP A 29 -8.90 4.55 -9.99
N ALA A 30 -8.83 5.11 -11.20
CA ALA A 30 -8.66 6.54 -11.40
C ALA A 30 -9.92 7.35 -11.04
N ALA A 31 -11.12 6.79 -11.18
CA ALA A 31 -12.36 7.47 -10.85
C ALA A 31 -12.56 7.58 -9.33
N ALA A 32 -12.15 6.54 -8.60
CA ALA A 32 -12.25 6.49 -7.14
C ALA A 32 -10.97 6.94 -6.40
N THR A 33 -9.93 7.38 -7.13
CA THR A 33 -8.59 7.69 -6.62
C THR A 33 -8.03 6.61 -5.68
N THR A 34 -8.30 5.34 -6.03
CA THR A 34 -8.10 4.21 -5.12
C THR A 34 -7.12 3.20 -5.72
N LEU A 35 -6.09 2.83 -4.95
CA LEU A 35 -5.19 1.74 -5.27
C LEU A 35 -5.56 0.52 -4.42
N LYS A 36 -5.72 -0.63 -5.07
CA LYS A 36 -6.00 -1.91 -4.40
C LYS A 36 -4.95 -2.93 -4.79
N GLY A 37 -4.72 -3.88 -3.90
CA GLY A 37 -3.89 -5.03 -4.20
C GLY A 37 -3.95 -6.06 -3.09
N GLN A 38 -3.30 -7.18 -3.32
CA GLN A 38 -3.16 -8.25 -2.34
C GLN A 38 -1.69 -8.47 -2.05
N SER A 39 -1.33 -8.56 -0.77
CA SER A 39 0.04 -8.90 -0.35
C SER A 39 0.06 -10.33 0.19
N ASP A 40 1.00 -11.15 -0.30
CA ASP A 40 1.37 -12.37 0.40
C ASP A 40 2.16 -11.99 1.65
N ILE A 41 1.77 -12.57 2.78
CA ILE A 41 2.29 -12.20 4.10
C ILE A 41 3.13 -13.34 4.66
N VAL A 42 4.31 -13.00 5.18
CA VAL A 42 5.07 -13.90 6.06
C VAL A 42 4.70 -13.55 7.50
N PRO A 43 4.24 -14.54 8.30
CA PRO A 43 3.86 -14.33 9.70
C PRO A 43 5.00 -13.75 10.55
N GLY A 44 4.64 -13.00 11.60
CA GLY A 44 5.55 -12.64 12.69
C GLY A 44 6.16 -11.24 12.64
N GLU A 45 6.15 -10.54 11.50
CA GLU A 45 6.71 -9.19 11.38
C GLU A 45 5.70 -8.18 10.85
N ASP A 46 5.79 -6.92 11.26
CA ASP A 46 4.92 -5.88 10.71
C ASP A 46 5.18 -5.68 9.23
N TYR A 47 4.12 -5.62 8.44
CA TYR A 47 4.21 -5.42 7.01
C TYR A 47 3.91 -3.96 6.69
N THR A 48 4.88 -3.28 6.05
CA THR A 48 4.74 -1.89 5.62
C THR A 48 4.79 -1.79 4.11
N LEU A 49 3.80 -1.09 3.57
CA LEU A 49 3.70 -0.67 2.18
C LEU A 49 4.13 0.79 2.07
N PHE A 50 4.96 1.11 1.07
CA PHE A 50 5.44 2.46 0.82
C PHE A 50 4.91 3.00 -0.51
N PHE A 51 4.23 4.14 -0.47
CA PHE A 51 3.66 4.81 -1.62
C PHE A 51 4.26 6.19 -1.77
N HIS A 52 4.82 6.46 -2.95
CA HIS A 52 5.25 7.81 -3.30
C HIS A 52 4.06 8.60 -3.84
N LEU A 53 3.78 9.74 -3.22
CA LEU A 53 2.73 10.68 -3.58
C LEU A 53 3.35 11.81 -4.41
N PRO A 54 2.92 12.04 -5.66
CA PRO A 54 3.33 13.24 -6.38
C PRO A 54 2.81 14.51 -5.68
N PRO A 55 3.54 15.64 -5.80
CA PRO A 55 3.12 16.92 -5.24
C PRO A 55 1.75 17.36 -5.79
N GLY A 56 0.94 18.01 -4.95
CA GLY A 56 -0.40 18.51 -5.31
C GLY A 56 -1.57 17.55 -5.05
N ARG A 57 -1.34 16.39 -4.42
CA ARG A 57 -2.42 15.47 -3.99
C ARG A 57 -3.03 15.81 -2.63
N PRO A 58 -4.29 15.39 -2.37
CA PRO A 58 -4.97 15.62 -1.11
C PRO A 58 -4.16 15.19 0.11
N THR A 59 -4.26 15.96 1.20
CA THR A 59 -3.53 15.67 2.45
C THR A 59 -4.08 14.43 3.16
N ALA A 60 -5.36 14.14 2.96
CA ALA A 60 -6.07 13.03 3.59
C ALA A 60 -6.00 11.79 2.71
N SER A 61 -5.41 10.71 3.25
CA SER A 61 -5.49 9.37 2.65
C SER A 61 -6.11 8.43 3.67
N THR A 62 -6.93 7.50 3.20
CA THR A 62 -7.49 6.45 4.05
C THR A 62 -7.00 5.10 3.55
N ALA A 63 -6.62 4.24 4.49
CA ALA A 63 -6.21 2.88 4.22
C ALA A 63 -7.17 1.92 4.91
N ALA A 64 -7.45 0.81 4.24
CA ALA A 64 -8.15 -0.32 4.78
C ALA A 64 -7.40 -1.60 4.40
N ALA A 65 -7.29 -2.54 5.34
CA ALA A 65 -6.75 -3.85 5.07
C ALA A 65 -7.67 -4.91 5.68
N SER A 66 -7.75 -6.07 5.03
CA SER A 66 -8.54 -7.20 5.48
C SER A 66 -7.84 -8.53 5.19
N THR A 67 -8.08 -9.51 6.04
CA THR A 67 -7.56 -10.88 5.90
C THR A 67 -8.70 -11.87 6.14
N GLY A 68 -8.88 -12.84 5.25
CA GLY A 68 -10.01 -13.78 5.32
C GLY A 68 -11.39 -13.09 5.42
N GLY A 69 -11.54 -11.91 4.81
CA GLY A 69 -12.76 -11.09 4.87
C GLY A 69 -12.96 -10.27 6.15
N LYS A 70 -12.04 -10.34 7.12
CA LYS A 70 -12.09 -9.56 8.36
C LYS A 70 -11.19 -8.33 8.28
N PRO A 71 -11.67 -7.12 8.62
CA PRO A 71 -10.83 -5.93 8.66
C PRO A 71 -9.77 -6.06 9.75
N ILE A 72 -8.56 -5.60 9.45
CA ILE A 72 -7.43 -5.56 10.40
C ILE A 72 -7.02 -4.11 10.66
N PRO A 73 -6.49 -3.80 11.85
CA PRO A 73 -6.00 -2.46 12.14
C PRO A 73 -4.83 -2.11 11.21
N VAL A 74 -4.93 -0.94 10.60
CA VAL A 74 -3.88 -0.35 9.77
C VAL A 74 -3.36 0.92 10.44
N ARG A 75 -2.06 1.13 10.35
CA ARG A 75 -1.39 2.37 10.73
C ARG A 75 -0.99 3.10 9.47
N LEU A 76 -1.46 4.33 9.34
CA LEU A 76 -1.13 5.22 8.23
C LEU A 76 -0.19 6.30 8.74
N GLU A 77 0.97 6.44 8.10
CA GLU A 77 1.94 7.49 8.41
C GLU A 77 2.36 8.21 7.13
N ARG A 78 2.34 9.54 7.16
CA ARG A 78 2.81 10.37 6.04
C ARG A 78 4.04 11.15 6.45
N LYS A 79 5.10 11.09 5.65
CA LYS A 79 6.31 11.90 5.78
C LYS A 79 6.58 12.59 4.44
N GLY A 80 6.13 13.84 4.32
CA GLY A 80 6.20 14.60 3.08
C GLY A 80 5.41 13.92 1.95
N ASP A 81 6.14 13.48 0.94
CA ASP A 81 5.63 12.80 -0.25
C ASP A 81 5.62 11.27 -0.12
N LEU A 82 6.02 10.73 1.02
CA LEU A 82 5.98 9.30 1.30
C LEU A 82 4.80 8.97 2.21
N LEU A 83 3.91 8.09 1.75
CA LEU A 83 2.86 7.48 2.55
C LEU A 83 3.25 6.04 2.90
N SER A 84 3.24 5.72 4.19
CA SER A 84 3.53 4.39 4.72
C SER A 84 2.25 3.80 5.31
N VAL A 85 1.89 2.59 4.87
CA VAL A 85 0.74 1.84 5.40
C VAL A 85 1.26 0.57 6.03
N SER A 86 1.15 0.48 7.35
CA SER A 86 1.64 -0.65 8.14
C SER A 86 0.48 -1.44 8.74
N PHE A 87 0.59 -2.76 8.75
CA PHE A 87 -0.35 -3.62 9.46
C PHE A 87 0.37 -4.85 10.01
N LYS A 88 -0.19 -5.43 11.09
CA LYS A 88 0.31 -6.68 11.66
C LYS A 88 0.12 -7.77 10.61
N SER A 89 1.16 -8.56 10.35
CA SER A 89 1.13 -9.68 9.40
C SER A 89 0.33 -10.86 9.98
N PRO A 90 -0.89 -11.14 9.48
CA PRO A 90 -1.59 -12.36 9.85
C PRO A 90 -0.99 -13.57 9.08
N GLU A 91 -1.35 -14.79 9.47
CA GLU A 91 -0.96 -16.03 8.77
C GLU A 91 -1.66 -16.23 7.42
N SER A 92 -2.32 -15.20 6.90
CA SER A 92 -3.12 -15.26 5.68
C SER A 92 -2.82 -14.06 4.78
N PRO A 93 -3.04 -14.18 3.46
CA PRO A 93 -2.90 -13.05 2.56
C PRO A 93 -3.77 -11.85 3.00
N VAL A 94 -3.25 -10.65 2.82
CA VAL A 94 -3.93 -9.40 3.18
C VAL A 94 -4.33 -8.66 1.93
N ALA A 95 -5.64 -8.47 1.76
CA ALA A 95 -6.18 -7.54 0.78
C ALA A 95 -6.12 -6.13 1.37
N TRP A 96 -5.66 -5.16 0.59
CA TRP A 96 -5.55 -3.78 1.01
C TRP A 96 -6.10 -2.84 -0.04
N GLN A 97 -6.63 -1.72 0.44
CA GLN A 97 -7.19 -0.66 -0.36
C GLN A 97 -6.76 0.68 0.23
N ILE A 98 -6.25 1.57 -0.60
CA ILE A 98 -5.81 2.91 -0.20
C ILE A 98 -6.48 3.92 -1.11
N LYS A 99 -7.21 4.84 -0.49
CA LYS A 99 -7.82 5.98 -1.17
C LYS A 99 -6.98 7.22 -0.93
N PHE A 100 -6.60 7.88 -2.02
CA PHE A 100 -5.81 9.11 -2.05
C PHE A 100 -6.68 10.33 -2.34
#